data_AF-A0A060BXC6-F1
#
_entry.id   AF-A0A060BXC6-F1
#
_cell.length_a   1.000
_cell.length_b   1.000
_cell.length_c   1.000
_cell.angle_alpha   90.00
_cell.angle_beta   90.00
_cell.angle_gamma   90.00
#
_symmetry.space_group_name_H-M   'P 1'
#
loop_
_entity.id
_entity.type
_entity.pdbx_description
1 polymer ?
#
loop_
_entity_poly.entity_id
_entity_poly.type
_entity_poly.pdbx_seq_one_letter_code
_entity_poly.pdbx_strand_id
1 'polypeptide(L)'
;MADDPAYDMGQGAGFYVNATEEPWAPHFRMWDYVAEELPQLLFNTFPLEEDFQSITGHSMGGHGALTLAMGYPGRYCSVSAFAPIAHPAASDWGRKQLTAYLGPDEAKWAAHDATLTMRR
;
A
#
# COMPACT_ATOMS: atom_id res chain seq x y z
N MET A 1 -2.02 1.72 -22.26
CA MET A 1 -3.03 1.29 -21.27
C MET A 1 -2.25 0.69 -20.12
N ALA A 2 -2.58 1.01 -18.87
CA ALA A 2 -1.89 0.49 -17.70
C ALA A 2 -2.39 -0.93 -17.38
N ASP A 3 -2.15 -1.85 -18.31
CA ASP A 3 -2.56 -3.25 -18.25
C ASP A 3 -1.33 -4.13 -18.42
N ASP A 4 -1.17 -5.14 -17.55
CA ASP A 4 -0.16 -6.19 -17.69
C ASP A 4 -0.87 -7.55 -17.74
N PRO A 5 -0.50 -8.45 -18.67
CA PRO A 5 -1.07 -9.79 -18.72
C PRO A 5 -0.63 -10.68 -17.55
N ALA A 6 0.43 -10.32 -16.81
CA ALA A 6 0.88 -11.06 -15.65
C ALA A 6 -0.07 -10.82 -14.47
N TYR A 7 -0.50 -11.91 -13.81
CA TYR A 7 -1.41 -11.85 -12.66
C TYR A 7 -0.86 -11.03 -11.49
N ASP A 8 0.45 -10.83 -11.47
CA ASP A 8 1.18 -10.28 -10.35
C ASP A 8 1.47 -8.78 -10.50
N MET A 9 1.04 -8.14 -11.59
CA MET A 9 1.35 -6.77 -11.98
C MET A 9 0.12 -6.07 -12.60
N GLY A 10 -0.04 -4.76 -12.39
CA GLY A 10 -1.19 -4.04 -12.92
C GLY A 10 -2.50 -4.36 -12.18
N GLN A 11 -3.56 -4.73 -12.92
CA GLN A 11 -4.90 -4.91 -12.35
C GLN A 11 -4.93 -5.98 -11.25
N GLY A 12 -5.46 -5.63 -10.08
CA GLY A 12 -5.48 -6.51 -8.90
C GLY A 12 -4.15 -6.59 -8.14
N ALA A 13 -3.10 -5.89 -8.59
CA ALA A 13 -1.76 -5.92 -8.03
C ALA A 13 -1.16 -4.51 -7.80
N GLY A 14 -1.99 -3.54 -7.42
CA GLY A 14 -1.56 -2.14 -7.22
C GLY A 14 -0.65 -1.89 -6.01
N PHE A 15 -0.33 -2.94 -5.22
CA PHE A 15 0.65 -2.95 -4.13
C PHE A 15 0.48 -1.89 -3.03
N TYR A 16 -0.66 -1.18 -3.00
CA TYR A 16 -0.95 -0.12 -2.03
C TYR A 16 0.09 1.00 -2.01
N VAL A 17 0.65 1.37 -3.17
CA VAL A 17 1.56 2.51 -3.33
C VAL A 17 0.89 3.60 -4.17
N ASN A 18 1.51 4.79 -4.19
CA ASN A 18 1.28 5.78 -5.23
C ASN A 18 2.40 5.65 -6.26
N ALA A 19 2.10 5.10 -7.43
CA ALA A 19 3.08 4.94 -8.49
C ALA A 19 3.58 6.31 -8.98
N THR A 20 4.89 6.41 -9.24
CA THR A 20 5.55 7.58 -9.81
C THR A 20 6.00 7.35 -11.26
N GLU A 21 6.12 6.09 -11.66
CA GLU A 21 6.58 5.73 -13.01
C GLU A 21 5.43 5.55 -14.00
N GLU A 22 5.64 5.99 -15.24
CA GLU A 22 4.73 5.72 -16.36
C GLU A 22 4.80 4.24 -16.79
N PRO A 23 3.69 3.61 -17.24
CA PRO A 23 2.36 4.19 -17.48
C PRO A 23 1.42 4.14 -16.24
N TRP A 24 1.95 3.84 -15.05
CA TRP A 24 1.16 3.52 -13.86
C TRP A 24 0.72 4.78 -13.10
N ALA A 25 1.59 5.79 -13.05
CA ALA A 25 1.41 7.02 -12.29
C ALA A 25 0.01 7.69 -12.44
N PRO A 26 -0.62 7.72 -13.63
CA PRO A 26 -1.94 8.35 -13.77
C PRO A 26 -3.07 7.67 -12.99
N HIS A 27 -2.97 6.37 -12.67
CA HIS A 27 -4.09 5.59 -12.15
C HIS A 27 -3.77 4.75 -10.90
N PHE A 28 -2.51 4.40 -10.68
CA PHE A 28 -2.09 3.52 -9.60
C PHE A 28 -1.77 4.33 -8.34
N ARG A 29 -2.80 4.96 -7.78
CA ARG A 29 -2.73 5.79 -6.57
C ARG A 29 -3.40 5.12 -5.38
N MET A 30 -3.07 3.84 -5.15
CA MET A 30 -3.76 3.00 -4.18
C MET A 30 -3.48 3.39 -2.74
N TRP A 31 -2.31 3.98 -2.45
CA TRP A 31 -2.02 4.53 -1.13
C TRP A 31 -3.00 5.65 -0.79
N ASP A 32 -3.12 6.66 -1.66
CA ASP A 32 -4.06 7.78 -1.45
C ASP A 32 -5.51 7.32 -1.45
N TYR A 33 -5.87 6.42 -2.38
CA TYR A 33 -7.23 5.90 -2.47
C TYR A 33 -7.68 5.23 -1.17
N VAL A 34 -6.84 4.35 -0.60
CA VAL A 34 -7.18 3.61 0.63
C VAL A 34 -7.04 4.46 1.88
N ALA A 35 -6.10 5.40 1.91
CA ALA A 35 -5.83 6.21 3.10
C ALA A 35 -6.69 7.46 3.22
N GLU A 36 -7.13 8.05 2.10
CA GLU A 36 -7.76 9.37 2.06
C GLU A 36 -9.12 9.33 1.34
N GLU A 37 -9.16 8.98 0.05
CA GLU A 37 -10.37 9.15 -0.78
C GLU A 37 -11.52 8.23 -0.32
N LEU A 38 -11.25 6.94 -0.16
CA LEU A 38 -12.25 5.97 0.27
C LEU A 38 -12.73 6.21 1.72
N PRO A 39 -11.85 6.40 2.72
CA PRO A 39 -12.30 6.75 4.07
C PRO A 39 -13.16 8.02 4.10
N GLN A 40 -12.75 9.08 3.40
CA GLN A 40 -13.52 10.33 3.34
C GLN A 40 -14.90 10.13 2.73
N LEU A 41 -15.02 9.34 1.66
CA LEU A 41 -16.33 8.97 1.09
C LEU A 41 -17.19 8.22 2.12
N LEU A 42 -16.61 7.26 2.83
CA LEU A 42 -17.33 6.45 3.82
C LEU A 42 -17.84 7.29 5.00
N PHE A 43 -17.01 8.15 5.59
CA PHE A 43 -17.41 9.02 6.70
C PHE A 43 -18.47 10.04 6.31
N ASN A 44 -18.44 10.53 5.07
CA ASN A 44 -19.46 11.44 4.56
C ASN A 44 -20.79 10.74 4.22
N THR A 45 -20.79 9.42 4.03
CA THR A 45 -21.96 8.66 3.56
C THR A 45 -22.65 7.88 4.68
N PHE A 46 -21.88 7.41 5.66
CA PHE A 46 -22.37 6.50 6.71
C PHE A 46 -22.11 7.09 8.10
N PRO A 47 -22.92 6.73 9.11
CA PRO A 47 -22.71 7.15 10.49
C PRO A 47 -21.56 6.34 11.14
N LEU A 48 -20.34 6.59 10.68
CA LEU A 48 -19.11 5.97 11.16
C LEU A 48 -18.33 6.97 12.03
N GLU A 49 -17.62 6.46 13.04
CA GLU A 49 -16.75 7.28 13.89
C GLU A 49 -15.36 7.43 13.24
N GLU A 50 -15.03 8.64 12.79
CA GLU A 50 -13.79 8.93 12.06
C GLU A 50 -12.53 8.70 12.91
N ASP A 51 -12.60 8.92 14.22
CA ASP A 51 -11.46 8.75 15.13
C ASP A 51 -11.17 7.27 15.47
N PHE A 52 -12.08 6.34 15.16
CA PHE A 52 -11.98 4.93 15.55
C PHE A 52 -11.85 3.99 14.35
N GLN A 53 -10.69 4.07 13.69
CA GLN A 53 -10.38 3.26 12.51
C GLN A 53 -9.40 2.13 12.85
N SER A 54 -9.48 1.01 12.13
CA SER A 54 -8.52 -0.08 12.22
C SER A 54 -8.35 -0.73 10.85
N ILE A 55 -7.18 -1.30 10.60
CA ILE A 55 -6.85 -1.84 9.27
C ILE A 55 -6.30 -3.26 9.37
N THR A 56 -6.72 -4.13 8.46
CA THR A 56 -6.22 -5.50 8.34
C THR A 56 -6.14 -5.92 6.89
N GLY A 57 -5.39 -6.97 6.59
CA GLY A 57 -5.30 -7.50 5.24
C GLY A 57 -4.57 -8.83 5.15
N HIS A 58 -4.65 -9.44 3.96
CA HIS A 58 -4.02 -10.72 3.63
C HIS A 58 -2.97 -10.55 2.53
N SER A 59 -1.80 -11.17 2.65
CA SER A 59 -0.74 -11.15 1.62
C SER A 59 -0.35 -9.72 1.21
N MET A 60 -0.55 -9.32 -0.05
CA MET A 60 -0.38 -7.94 -0.50
C MET A 60 -1.25 -6.95 0.30
N GLY A 61 -2.47 -7.33 0.67
CA GLY A 61 -3.32 -6.53 1.55
C GLY A 61 -2.76 -6.40 2.96
N GLY A 62 -2.09 -7.46 3.45
CA GLY A 62 -1.39 -7.42 4.74
C GLY A 62 -0.17 -6.50 4.70
N HIS A 63 0.53 -6.47 3.56
CA HIS A 63 1.58 -5.48 3.27
C HIS A 63 1.02 -4.05 3.36
N GLY A 64 -0.04 -3.76 2.59
CA GLY A 64 -0.67 -2.43 2.60
C GLY A 64 -1.17 -2.01 3.97
N ALA A 65 -1.82 -2.91 4.71
CA ALA A 65 -2.29 -2.65 6.07
C ALA A 65 -1.15 -2.23 7.02
N LEU A 66 -0.04 -2.97 7.01
CA LEU A 66 1.13 -2.68 7.85
C LEU A 66 1.78 -1.35 7.46
N THR A 67 2.03 -1.12 6.16
CA THR A 67 2.70 0.10 5.71
C THR A 67 1.84 1.34 5.90
N LEU A 68 0.53 1.27 5.63
CA LEU A 68 -0.39 2.39 5.88
C LEU A 68 -0.47 2.73 7.37
N ALA A 69 -0.58 1.72 8.24
CA ALA A 69 -0.63 1.96 9.68
C ALA A 69 0.65 2.65 10.20
N MET A 70 1.82 2.28 9.66
CA MET A 70 3.10 2.92 10.02
C MET A 70 3.28 4.30 9.37
N GLY A 71 2.75 4.51 8.16
CA GLY A 71 2.81 5.78 7.43
C GLY A 71 1.88 6.85 7.99
N TYR A 72 0.84 6.46 8.72
CA TYR A 72 -0.10 7.36 9.39
C TYR A 72 -0.17 7.11 10.91
N PRO A 73 0.89 7.45 11.68
CA PRO A 73 0.91 7.26 13.12
C PRO A 73 -0.30 7.91 13.80
N GLY A 74 -1.02 7.13 14.61
CA GLY A 74 -2.20 7.59 15.35
C GLY A 74 -3.52 7.55 14.58
N ARG A 75 -3.52 7.32 13.25
CA ARG A 75 -4.78 7.21 12.47
C ARG A 75 -5.53 5.92 12.74
N TYR A 76 -4.83 4.80 12.85
CA TYR A 76 -5.43 3.49 13.06
C TYR A 76 -5.22 3.05 14.51
N CYS A 77 -6.31 2.77 15.22
CA CYS A 77 -6.27 2.28 16.60
C CYS A 77 -5.66 0.88 16.71
N SER A 78 -5.75 0.07 15.64
CA SER A 78 -5.12 -1.23 15.56
C SER A 78 -4.78 -1.62 14.13
N VAL A 79 -3.78 -2.48 14.00
CA VAL A 79 -3.40 -3.12 12.73
C VAL A 79 -3.14 -4.61 12.94
N SER A 80 -3.59 -5.45 12.00
CA SER A 80 -3.25 -6.87 11.94
C SER A 80 -3.05 -7.33 10.50
N ALA A 81 -2.48 -8.52 10.31
CA ALA A 81 -2.30 -9.07 8.96
C ALA A 81 -2.26 -10.60 8.96
N PHE A 82 -2.72 -11.20 7.86
CA PHE A 82 -2.64 -12.62 7.59
C PHE A 82 -1.64 -12.89 6.46
N ALA A 83 -0.57 -13.64 6.74
CA ALA A 83 0.50 -13.95 5.78
C ALA A 83 1.01 -12.73 4.99
N PRO A 84 1.41 -11.61 5.64
CA PRO A 84 1.76 -10.38 4.94
C PRO A 84 3.08 -10.49 4.14
N ILE A 85 3.18 -9.74 3.05
CA ILE A 85 4.47 -9.41 2.44
C ILE A 85 5.16 -8.32 3.29
N ALA A 86 5.85 -8.74 4.36
CA ALA A 86 6.38 -7.81 5.38
C ALA A 86 7.72 -7.14 5.03
N HIS A 87 8.46 -7.64 4.05
CA HIS A 87 9.78 -7.13 3.64
C HIS A 87 9.92 -7.12 2.10
N PRO A 88 9.03 -6.39 1.38
CA PRO A 88 8.97 -6.43 -0.08
C PRO A 88 10.29 -6.02 -0.76
N ALA A 89 11.07 -5.10 -0.20
CA ALA A 89 12.34 -4.64 -0.77
C ALA A 89 13.42 -5.73 -0.86
N ALA A 90 13.27 -6.81 -0.08
CA ALA A 90 14.16 -7.96 -0.07
C ALA A 90 13.50 -9.25 -0.62
N SER A 91 12.41 -9.12 -1.37
CA SER A 91 11.72 -10.25 -2.01
C SER A 91 11.69 -10.12 -3.52
N ASP A 92 11.85 -11.21 -4.26
CA ASP A 92 11.85 -11.17 -5.73
C ASP A 92 10.57 -10.55 -6.29
N TRP A 93 9.42 -10.93 -5.74
CA TRP A 93 8.13 -10.40 -6.16
C TRP A 93 7.95 -8.92 -5.77
N GLY A 94 8.27 -8.55 -4.52
CA GLY A 94 8.13 -7.16 -4.06
C GLY A 94 9.04 -6.19 -4.81
N ARG A 95 10.30 -6.58 -5.08
CA ARG A 95 11.26 -5.78 -5.85
C ARG A 95 10.77 -5.50 -7.27
N LYS A 96 10.17 -6.49 -7.94
CA LYS A 96 9.56 -6.30 -9.27
C LYS A 96 8.48 -5.20 -9.22
N GLN A 97 7.56 -5.26 -8.26
CA GLN A 97 6.48 -4.28 -8.14
C GLN A 97 6.97 -2.89 -7.75
N LEU A 98 7.84 -2.80 -6.75
CA LEU A 98 8.41 -1.53 -6.30
C LEU A 98 9.24 -0.87 -7.41
N THR A 99 10.02 -1.63 -8.17
CA THR A 99 10.77 -1.10 -9.32
C THR A 99 9.83 -0.55 -10.38
N ALA A 100 8.75 -1.27 -10.70
CA ALA A 100 7.84 -0.85 -11.74
C ALA A 100 7.00 0.37 -11.37
N TYR A 101 6.58 0.49 -10.11
CA TYR A 101 5.72 1.60 -9.67
C TYR A 101 6.50 2.81 -9.16
N LEU A 102 7.63 2.61 -8.47
CA LEU A 102 8.39 3.67 -7.78
C LEU A 102 9.77 3.94 -8.40
N GLY A 103 10.15 3.16 -9.41
CA GLY A 103 11.44 3.23 -10.08
C GLY A 103 12.54 2.42 -9.37
N PRO A 104 13.74 2.35 -9.97
CA PRO A 104 14.84 1.50 -9.50
C PRO A 104 15.59 2.05 -8.27
N ASP A 105 15.24 3.24 -7.79
CA ASP A 105 15.84 3.85 -6.61
C ASP A 105 15.27 3.23 -5.32
N GLU A 106 15.99 2.24 -4.77
CA GLU A 106 15.56 1.51 -3.58
C GLU A 106 15.40 2.40 -2.33
N ALA A 107 16.01 3.60 -2.31
CA ALA A 107 15.83 4.54 -1.21
C ALA A 107 14.36 4.99 -1.07
N LYS A 108 13.61 5.01 -2.18
CA LYS A 108 12.17 5.33 -2.20
C LYS A 108 11.29 4.21 -1.66
N TRP A 109 11.79 2.97 -1.64
CA TRP A 109 11.01 1.80 -1.26
C TRP A 109 10.84 1.67 0.25
N ALA A 110 11.73 2.28 1.04
CA ALA A 110 11.76 2.11 2.49
C ALA A 110 10.45 2.53 3.18
N ALA A 111 9.73 3.54 2.64
CA ALA A 111 8.42 3.96 3.16
C ALA A 111 7.29 2.95 2.86
N HIS A 112 7.54 2.04 1.91
CA HIS A 112 6.64 0.97 1.49
C HIS A 112 7.24 -0.39 1.88
N ASP A 113 7.92 -0.46 3.01
CA ASP A 113 8.45 -1.70 3.56
C ASP A 113 8.32 -1.68 5.09
N ALA A 114 7.45 -2.56 5.61
CA ALA A 114 7.14 -2.61 7.04
C ALA A 114 8.36 -3.02 7.88
N THR A 115 9.20 -3.93 7.39
CA THR A 115 10.41 -4.38 8.10
C THR A 115 11.44 -3.26 8.18
N LEU A 116 11.62 -2.48 7.12
CA LEU A 116 12.54 -1.34 7.14
C LEU A 116 12.00 -0.20 8.01
N THR A 117 10.70 0.05 7.96
CA THR A 117 10.06 1.11 8.76
C THR A 117 10.12 0.81 10.26
N MET A 118 9.91 -0.46 10.67
CA MET A 118 9.99 -0.87 12.08
C MET A 118 11.40 -0.77 12.70
N ARG A 119 12.46 -0.69 11.89
CA ARG A 119 13.85 -0.64 12.39
C ARG A 119 14.34 0.77 12.70
N ARG A 120 13.55 1.79 12.40
CA ARG A 120 13.86 3.20 12.67
C ARG A 120 13.48 3.59 14.09
#